data_AF-A0A1I3I941-F1
#
_entry.id   AF-A0A1I3I941-F1
#
_cell.length_a   1.000
_cell.length_b   1.000
_cell.length_c   1.000
_cell.angle_alpha   90.00
_cell.angle_beta   90.00
_cell.angle_gamma   90.00
#
_symmetry.space_group_name_H-M   'P 1'
#
loop_
_entity.id
_entity.type
_entity.pdbx_description
1 polymer ?
#
loop_
_entity_poly.entity_id
_entity_poly.type
_entity_poly.pdbx_seq_one_letter_code
_entity_poly.pdbx_strand_id
1 'polypeptide(L)'
;MKVSDNKHEMISEMINITTRVVTMIFIIITISSILAGDAKTIRFGLEDIAGVLLMGLTSGVGFGVFYIKKNMSAKLIAIVQIFYFLILNAVLLLIGLNLGWFKKEIPSLVAMEIMFIVVYFVVTLLVYLVDFNEAKKINQKLNDRKKL
;
A
#
# COMPACT_ATOMS: atom_id res chain seq x y z
N MET A 1 25.61 8.81 -12.01
CA MET A 1 24.14 8.90 -12.02
C MET A 1 23.67 9.23 -10.61
N LYS A 2 23.87 10.49 -10.19
CA LYS A 2 22.98 11.67 -10.25
C LYS A 2 21.75 11.54 -9.33
N VAL A 3 21.92 12.11 -8.14
CA VAL A 3 20.98 12.16 -7.00
C VAL A 3 19.58 12.69 -7.35
N SER A 4 19.40 13.37 -8.49
CA SER A 4 18.08 13.82 -8.97
C SER A 4 17.21 12.69 -9.51
N ASP A 5 17.78 11.67 -10.18
CA ASP A 5 17.01 10.52 -10.68
C ASP A 5 16.36 9.73 -9.52
N ASN A 6 17.11 9.59 -8.42
CA ASN A 6 16.66 8.83 -7.26
C ASN A 6 15.48 9.49 -6.52
N LYS A 7 15.37 10.83 -6.55
CA LYS A 7 14.24 11.54 -5.92
C LYS A 7 12.96 11.41 -6.75
N HIS A 8 13.05 11.53 -8.07
CA HIS A 8 11.90 11.36 -8.95
C HIS A 8 11.38 9.92 -8.93
N GLU A 9 12.29 8.93 -8.90
CA GLU A 9 11.95 7.51 -8.77
C GLU A 9 11.25 7.24 -7.42
N MET A 10 11.79 7.75 -6.31
CA MET A 10 11.18 7.61 -4.99
C MET A 10 9.77 8.24 -4.93
N ILE A 11 9.60 9.47 -5.44
CA ILE A 11 8.30 10.15 -5.46
C ILE A 11 7.29 9.37 -6.32
N SER A 12 7.73 8.85 -7.48
CA SER A 12 6.89 8.02 -8.34
C SER A 12 6.41 6.76 -7.62
N GLU A 13 7.30 6.07 -6.91
CA GLU A 13 6.94 4.89 -6.12
C GLU A 13 5.98 5.22 -4.98
N MET A 14 6.21 6.31 -4.25
CA MET A 14 5.31 6.77 -3.19
C MET A 14 3.89 7.02 -3.73
N ILE A 15 3.77 7.73 -4.87
CA ILE A 15 2.49 7.99 -5.53
C ILE A 15 1.82 6.70 -5.98
N ASN A 16 2.60 5.76 -6.54
CA ASN A 16 2.11 4.47 -7.01
C ASN A 16 1.52 3.66 -5.85
N ILE A 17 2.20 3.62 -4.70
CA ILE A 17 1.73 2.95 -3.48
C ILE A 17 0.47 3.63 -2.93
N THR A 18 0.48 4.96 -2.78
CA THR A 18 -0.71 5.72 -2.35
C THR A 18 -1.91 5.37 -3.21
N THR A 19 -1.75 5.40 -4.53
CA THR A 19 -2.84 5.14 -5.47
C THR A 19 -3.35 3.71 -5.33
N ARG A 20 -2.46 2.72 -5.28
CA ARG A 20 -2.83 1.30 -5.13
C ARG A 20 -3.56 1.03 -3.82
N VAL A 21 -3.10 1.59 -2.70
CA VAL A 21 -3.76 1.43 -1.40
C VAL A 21 -5.17 2.02 -1.44
N VAL A 22 -5.32 3.25 -1.93
CA VAL A 22 -6.64 3.91 -2.07
C VAL A 22 -7.57 3.07 -2.94
N THR A 23 -7.10 2.64 -4.12
CA THR A 23 -7.90 1.81 -5.04
C THR A 23 -8.32 0.49 -4.39
N MET A 24 -7.41 -0.19 -3.70
CA MET A 24 -7.71 -1.47 -3.04
C MET A 24 -8.74 -1.32 -1.92
N ILE A 25 -8.66 -0.25 -1.13
CA ILE A 25 -9.64 0.04 -0.08
C ILE A 25 -11.03 0.24 -0.71
N PHE A 26 -11.14 1.05 -1.77
CA PHE A 26 -12.43 1.24 -2.46
C PHE A 26 -12.98 -0.06 -3.07
N ILE A 27 -12.13 -0.89 -3.66
CA ILE A 27 -12.53 -2.20 -4.19
C ILE A 27 -13.09 -3.08 -3.08
N ILE A 28 -12.40 -3.18 -1.94
CA ILE A 28 -12.84 -4.02 -0.82
C ILE A 28 -14.16 -3.52 -0.25
N ILE A 29 -14.33 -2.21 -0.09
CA ILE A 29 -15.60 -1.64 0.40
C ILE A 29 -16.73 -1.96 -0.57
N THR A 30 -16.47 -1.83 -1.88
CA THR A 30 -17.46 -2.17 -2.93
C THR A 30 -17.83 -3.65 -2.92
N ILE A 31 -16.86 -4.55 -2.78
CA ILE A 31 -17.12 -6.00 -2.69
C ILE A 31 -17.92 -6.32 -1.42
N SER A 32 -17.53 -5.72 -0.30
CA SER A 32 -18.17 -5.95 1.00
C SER A 32 -19.63 -5.48 1.00
N SER A 33 -19.94 -4.34 0.37
CA SER A 33 -21.31 -3.83 0.27
C SER A 33 -22.21 -4.67 -0.63
N ILE A 34 -21.66 -5.20 -1.74
CA ILE A 34 -22.37 -6.14 -2.62
C ILE A 34 -22.70 -7.43 -1.85
N LEU A 35 -21.72 -7.99 -1.13
CA LEU A 35 -21.90 -9.22 -0.35
C LEU A 35 -22.88 -9.05 0.81
N ALA A 36 -22.93 -7.88 1.44
CA ALA A 36 -23.86 -7.57 2.52
C ALA A 36 -25.31 -7.31 2.02
N GLY A 37 -25.54 -7.28 0.70
CA GLY A 37 -26.86 -7.06 0.11
C GLY A 37 -27.37 -5.62 0.21
N ASP A 38 -26.54 -4.69 0.68
CA ASP A 38 -26.95 -3.33 1.06
C ASP A 38 -26.47 -2.28 0.03
N ALA A 39 -26.53 -2.63 -1.25
CA ALA A 39 -26.04 -1.80 -2.36
C ALA A 39 -26.72 -0.41 -2.48
N LYS A 40 -27.82 -0.16 -1.75
CA LYS A 40 -28.58 1.11 -1.77
C LYS A 40 -28.24 2.07 -0.63
N THR A 41 -27.43 1.68 0.35
CA THR A 41 -27.14 2.47 1.57
C THR A 41 -25.65 2.82 1.73
N ILE A 42 -24.86 2.77 0.65
CA ILE A 42 -23.50 3.29 0.69
C ILE A 42 -23.55 4.83 0.73
N ARG A 43 -23.76 5.38 1.93
CA ARG A 43 -23.56 6.80 2.20
C ARG A 43 -22.09 7.02 2.51
N PHE A 44 -21.26 7.13 1.48
CA PHE A 44 -19.91 7.65 1.65
C PHE A 44 -20.00 9.13 2.03
N GLY A 45 -19.66 9.45 3.28
CA GLY A 45 -19.44 10.81 3.70
C GLY A 45 -18.16 11.38 3.07
N LEU A 46 -18.07 12.70 3.06
CA LEU A 46 -16.81 13.37 2.69
C LEU A 46 -15.67 12.97 3.65
N GLU A 47 -16.00 12.76 4.92
CA GLU A 47 -15.08 12.30 5.97
C GLU A 47 -14.51 10.91 5.67
N ASP A 48 -15.33 10.02 5.11
CA ASP A 48 -14.89 8.67 4.74
C ASP A 48 -13.90 8.72 3.58
N ILE A 49 -14.22 9.49 2.54
CA ILE A 49 -13.34 9.68 1.38
C ILE A 49 -12.02 10.33 1.83
N ALA A 50 -12.09 11.36 2.68
CA ALA A 50 -10.92 12.01 3.24
C ALA A 50 -10.06 11.03 4.07
N GLY A 51 -10.70 10.15 4.84
CA GLY A 51 -10.04 9.07 5.58
C GLY A 51 -9.28 8.10 4.69
N VAL A 52 -9.91 7.62 3.61
CA VAL A 52 -9.26 6.73 2.62
C VAL A 52 -8.06 7.41 1.99
N LEU A 53 -8.19 8.69 1.60
CA LEU A 53 -7.09 9.46 1.02
C LEU A 53 -5.94 9.65 2.02
N LEU A 54 -6.25 9.99 3.28
CA LEU A 54 -5.24 10.12 4.34
C LEU A 54 -4.49 8.81 4.54
N MET A 55 -5.16 7.66 4.54
CA MET A 55 -4.51 6.35 4.64
C MET A 55 -3.61 6.04 3.44
N GLY A 56 -4.04 6.39 2.23
CA GLY A 56 -3.20 6.28 1.05
C GLY A 56 -1.93 7.13 1.17
N LEU A 57 -2.07 8.37 1.63
CA LEU A 57 -0.95 9.29 1.81
C LEU A 57 0.00 8.82 2.92
N THR A 58 -0.51 8.40 4.07
CA THR A 58 0.32 7.86 5.16
C THR A 58 1.06 6.59 4.72
N SER A 59 0.43 5.75 3.89
CA SER A 59 1.08 4.56 3.32
C SER A 59 2.23 4.92 2.38
N GLY A 60 2.01 5.86 1.45
CA GLY A 60 3.04 6.32 0.51
C GLY A 60 4.17 7.09 1.20
N VAL A 61 3.86 7.98 2.14
CA VAL A 61 4.85 8.69 2.97
C VAL A 61 5.63 7.71 3.83
N GLY A 62 4.95 6.77 4.50
CA GLY A 62 5.59 5.73 5.26
C GLY A 62 6.55 4.92 4.38
N PHE A 63 6.12 4.51 3.19
CA PHE A 63 7.01 3.83 2.26
C PHE A 63 8.24 4.67 1.93
N GLY A 64 8.08 5.97 1.60
CA GLY A 64 9.20 6.86 1.30
C GLY A 64 10.18 7.05 2.46
N VAL A 65 9.68 7.17 3.69
CA VAL A 65 10.51 7.27 4.92
C VAL A 65 11.28 5.99 5.18
N PHE A 66 10.64 4.84 4.96
CA PHE A 66 11.24 3.51 5.11
C PHE A 66 11.84 2.97 3.79
N TYR A 67 11.93 3.79 2.73
CA TYR A 67 12.50 3.43 1.43
C TYR A 67 14.02 3.41 1.55
N ILE A 68 14.54 2.32 2.11
CA ILE A 68 15.96 2.15 2.32
C ILE A 68 16.56 1.42 1.12
N LYS A 69 17.08 2.18 0.15
CA LYS A 69 17.99 1.67 -0.89
C LYS A 69 19.40 2.25 -0.73
N LYS A 70 20.21 1.56 0.08
CA LYS A 70 21.59 1.10 -0.25
C LYS A 70 22.26 0.52 1.01
N ASN A 71 22.91 -0.64 0.86
CA ASN A 71 23.85 -1.25 1.82
C ASN A 71 23.28 -1.89 3.10
N MET A 72 22.02 -2.33 3.13
CA MET A 72 21.51 -3.13 4.26
C MET A 72 21.54 -4.64 3.95
N SER A 73 21.89 -5.44 4.97
CA SER A 73 21.79 -6.90 4.92
C SER A 73 20.33 -7.34 4.75
N ALA A 74 20.08 -8.45 4.05
CA ALA A 74 18.73 -8.99 3.82
C ALA A 74 17.93 -9.17 5.13
N LYS A 75 18.60 -9.53 6.23
CA LYS A 75 17.98 -9.65 7.56
C LYS A 75 17.46 -8.31 8.09
N LEU A 76 18.22 -7.24 7.88
CA LEU A 76 17.86 -5.89 8.35
C LEU A 76 16.71 -5.32 7.52
N ILE A 77 16.69 -5.58 6.20
CA ILE A 77 15.58 -5.21 5.33
C ILE A 77 14.27 -5.86 5.80
N ALA A 78 14.29 -7.15 6.13
CA ALA A 78 13.12 -7.86 6.64
C ALA A 78 12.62 -7.24 7.97
N ILE A 79 13.53 -6.92 8.89
CA ILE A 79 13.18 -6.28 10.17
C ILE A 79 12.54 -4.91 9.94
N VAL A 80 13.12 -4.07 9.06
CA VAL A 80 12.56 -2.76 8.73
C VAL A 80 11.17 -2.88 8.12
N GLN A 81 10.94 -3.86 7.25
CA GLN A 81 9.61 -4.12 6.67
C GLN A 81 8.58 -4.54 7.73
N ILE A 82 8.97 -5.35 8.72
CA ILE A 82 8.10 -5.72 9.84
C ILE A 82 7.74 -4.49 10.68
N PHE A 83 8.72 -3.65 11.03
CA PHE A 83 8.45 -2.41 11.77
C PHE A 83 7.59 -1.43 10.98
N TYR A 84 7.86 -1.28 9.67
CA TYR A 84 7.03 -0.47 8.79
C TYR A 84 5.59 -0.97 8.78
N PHE A 85 5.38 -2.27 8.63
CA PHE A 85 4.05 -2.87 8.65
C PHE A 85 3.32 -2.59 9.97
N LEU A 86 3.98 -2.79 11.12
CA LEU A 86 3.39 -2.55 12.44
C LEU A 86 3.02 -1.07 12.67
N ILE A 87 3.92 -0.15 12.31
CA ILE A 87 3.69 1.30 12.46
C ILE A 87 2.56 1.74 11.54
N LEU A 88 2.59 1.31 10.28
CA LEU A 88 1.56 1.66 9.31
C LEU A 88 0.21 1.15 9.79
N ASN A 89 0.13 -0.10 10.20
CA ASN A 89 -1.11 -0.69 10.70
C ASN A 89 -1.68 0.11 11.90
N ALA A 90 -0.86 0.43 12.90
CA ALA A 90 -1.29 1.24 14.03
C ALA A 90 -1.86 2.61 13.61
N VAL A 91 -1.22 3.29 12.64
CA VAL A 91 -1.70 4.57 12.11
C VAL A 91 -3.03 4.41 11.40
N LEU A 92 -3.16 3.41 10.53
CA LEU A 92 -4.40 3.14 9.80
C LEU A 92 -5.54 2.79 10.77
N LEU A 93 -5.23 2.05 11.84
CA LEU A 93 -6.19 1.70 12.89
C LEU A 93 -6.72 2.92 13.63
N LEU A 94 -5.82 3.83 14.01
CA LEU A 94 -6.21 5.09 14.66
C LEU A 94 -7.09 5.95 13.75
N ILE A 95 -6.78 6.03 12.45
CA ILE A 95 -7.59 6.76 11.47
C ILE A 95 -9.00 6.15 11.38
N GLY A 96 -9.09 4.83 11.20
CA GLY A 96 -10.38 4.13 11.11
C GLY A 96 -11.23 4.23 12.37
N LEU A 97 -10.61 4.19 13.55
CA LEU A 97 -11.30 4.38 14.82
C LEU A 97 -11.82 5.81 14.99
N ASN A 98 -11.03 6.82 14.59
CA ASN A 98 -11.42 8.22 14.73
C ASN A 98 -12.57 8.60 13.80
N LEU A 99 -12.66 7.94 12.64
CA LEU A 99 -13.75 8.12 11.68
C LEU A 99 -15.00 7.27 12.00
N GLY A 100 -14.95 6.46 13.08
CA GLY A 100 -16.09 5.65 13.50
C GLY A 100 -16.43 4.49 12.57
N TRP A 101 -15.50 4.09 11.69
CA TRP A 101 -15.72 3.01 10.71
C TRP A 101 -15.88 1.64 11.35
N PHE A 102 -15.36 1.48 12.56
CA PHE A 102 -15.34 0.21 13.27
C PHE A 102 -15.88 0.38 14.67
N LYS A 103 -16.60 -0.64 15.14
CA LYS A 103 -16.97 -0.73 16.56
C LYS A 103 -15.72 -1.04 17.37
N LYS A 104 -15.64 -0.53 18.60
CA LYS A 104 -14.56 -0.86 19.55
C LYS A 104 -14.64 -2.28 20.11
N GLU A 105 -15.50 -3.12 19.55
CA GLU A 105 -15.66 -4.52 19.91
C GLU A 105 -14.55 -5.35 19.29
N ILE A 106 -14.01 -6.32 20.04
CA ILE A 106 -12.89 -7.18 19.61
C ILE A 106 -13.12 -7.83 18.23
N PRO A 107 -14.30 -8.40 17.90
CA PRO A 107 -14.53 -9.00 16.59
C PRO A 107 -14.41 -8.01 15.42
N SER A 108 -14.84 -6.76 15.62
CA SER A 108 -14.75 -5.71 14.59
C SER A 108 -13.30 -5.29 14.35
N LEU A 109 -12.50 -5.22 15.41
CA LEU A 109 -11.07 -4.89 15.32
C LEU A 109 -10.27 -6.01 14.64
N VAL A 110 -10.59 -7.27 14.93
CA VAL A 110 -9.92 -8.42 14.28
C VAL A 110 -10.24 -8.48 12.78
N ALA A 111 -11.51 -8.25 12.39
CA ALA A 111 -11.89 -8.22 10.98
C ALA A 111 -11.16 -7.12 10.19
N MET A 112 -10.99 -5.95 10.82
CA MET A 112 -10.25 -4.82 10.27
C MET A 112 -8.76 -5.14 10.08
N GLU A 113 -8.13 -5.73 11.10
CA GLU A 113 -6.72 -6.12 11.05
C GLU A 113 -6.45 -7.08 9.87
N ILE A 114 -7.33 -8.07 9.70
CA ILE A 114 -7.27 -9.01 8.58
C ILE A 114 -7.39 -8.27 7.25
N MET A 115 -8.32 -7.31 7.14
CA MET A 115 -8.51 -6.52 5.92
C MET A 115 -7.24 -5.73 5.55
N PHE A 116 -6.60 -5.09 6.53
CA PHE A 116 -5.37 -4.34 6.30
C PHE A 116 -4.18 -5.23 5.93
N ILE A 117 -4.05 -6.40 6.56
CA ILE A 117 -3.07 -7.42 6.16
C ILE A 117 -3.27 -7.81 4.69
N VAL A 118 -4.52 -8.05 4.28
CA VAL A 118 -4.86 -8.43 2.89
C VAL A 118 -4.50 -7.30 1.92
N VAL A 119 -4.90 -6.05 2.21
CA VAL A 119 -4.55 -4.89 1.38
C VAL A 119 -3.03 -4.76 1.23
N TYR A 120 -2.31 -4.82 2.35
CA TYR A 120 -0.85 -4.71 2.37
C TYR A 120 -0.19 -5.81 1.53
N PHE A 121 -0.64 -7.06 1.68
CA PHE A 121 -0.10 -8.20 0.95
C PHE A 121 -0.35 -8.06 -0.55
N VAL A 122 -1.57 -7.70 -0.97
CA VAL A 122 -1.91 -7.52 -2.39
C VAL A 122 -1.13 -6.36 -2.99
N VAL A 123 -1.05 -5.21 -2.32
CA VAL A 123 -0.28 -4.07 -2.81
C VAL A 123 1.19 -4.43 -2.95
N THR A 124 1.77 -5.11 -1.96
CA THR A 124 3.18 -5.56 -1.99
C THR A 124 3.42 -6.53 -3.15
N LEU A 125 2.53 -7.49 -3.35
CA LEU A 125 2.61 -8.43 -4.47
C LEU A 125 2.52 -7.72 -5.82
N LEU A 126 1.62 -6.75 -5.96
CA LEU A 126 1.49 -5.96 -7.18
C LEU A 126 2.73 -5.12 -7.48
N VAL A 127 3.38 -4.56 -6.45
CA VAL A 127 4.66 -3.83 -6.62
C VAL A 127 5.73 -4.80 -7.10
N TYR A 128 5.87 -5.94 -6.43
CA TYR A 128 6.83 -6.97 -6.80
C TYR A 128 6.67 -7.47 -8.24
N LEU A 129 5.43 -7.71 -8.69
CA LEU A 129 5.14 -8.17 -10.04
C LEU A 129 5.47 -7.13 -11.11
N VAL A 130 5.27 -5.84 -10.81
CA VAL A 130 5.63 -4.75 -11.71
C VAL A 130 7.15 -4.65 -11.84
N ASP A 131 7.88 -4.64 -10.72
CA ASP A 131 9.34 -4.61 -10.69
C ASP A 131 9.94 -5.81 -11.44
N PHE A 132 9.38 -7.00 -11.23
CA PHE A 132 9.82 -8.21 -11.91
C PHE A 132 9.64 -8.12 -13.44
N ASN A 133 8.51 -7.58 -13.89
CA ASN A 133 8.25 -7.40 -15.32
C ASN A 133 9.17 -6.34 -15.94
N GLU A 134 9.47 -5.26 -15.23
CA GLU A 134 10.45 -4.27 -15.70
C GLU A 134 11.86 -4.84 -15.80
N ALA A 135 12.31 -5.58 -14.78
CA ALA A 135 13.58 -6.27 -14.80
C ALA A 135 13.68 -7.25 -15.98
N LYS A 136 12.60 -7.99 -16.27
CA LYS A 136 12.53 -8.90 -17.42
C LYS A 136 12.68 -8.16 -18.75
N LYS A 137 12.00 -7.01 -18.92
CA LYS A 137 12.12 -6.16 -20.12
C LYS A 137 13.54 -5.62 -20.31
N ILE A 138 14.19 -5.20 -19.23
CA ILE A 138 15.59 -4.72 -19.28
C ILE A 138 16.52 -5.85 -19.70
N ASN A 139 16.36 -7.05 -19.12
CA ASN A 139 17.15 -8.23 -19.47
C ASN A 139 16.96 -8.65 -20.94
N GLN A 140 15.73 -8.57 -21.46
CA GLN A 140 15.48 -8.80 -22.89
C GLN A 140 16.21 -7.78 -23.77
N LYS A 141 16.07 -6.48 -23.48
CA LYS A 141 16.77 -5.41 -24.23
C LYS A 141 18.30 -5.56 -24.20
N LEU A 142 18.87 -6.04 -23.09
CA LEU A 142 20.30 -6.31 -22.97
C LEU A 142 20.73 -7.51 -23.82
N ASN A 143 19.93 -8.57 -23.86
CA ASN A 143 20.20 -9.73 -24.70
C ASN A 143 20.11 -9.39 -26.20
N ASP A 144 19.14 -8.57 -26.59
CA ASP A 144 18.99 -8.13 -27.99
C ASP A 144 20.17 -7.28 -28.44
N ARG A 145 20.71 -6.43 -27.55
CA ARG A 145 21.93 -5.64 -27.81
C ARG A 145 23.23 -6.46 -27.81
N LYS A 146 23.26 -7.61 -27.12
CA LYS A 146 24.41 -8.54 -27.13
C LYS A 146 24.43 -9.46 -28.36
N LYS A 147 23.29 -9.57 -29.06
CA LYS A 147 23.14 -10.37 -30.29
C LYS A 147 23.36 -9.56 -31.57
N LEU A 148 23.50 -8.23 -31.46
CA LEU A 148 23.99 -7.32 -32.50
C LEU A 148 25.52 -7.21 -32.39
#